data_AF-B5JFI1-F1
#
_entry.id   AF-B5JFI1-F1
#
_cell.length_a   1.000
_cell.length_b   1.000
_cell.length_c   1.000
_cell.angle_alpha   90.00
_cell.angle_beta   90.00
_cell.angle_gamma   90.00
#
_symmetry.space_group_name_H-M   'P 1'
#
loop_
_entity.id
_entity.type
_entity.pdbx_description
1 polymer ?
#
loop_
_entity_poly.entity_id
_entity_poly.type
_entity_poly.pdbx_seq_one_letter_code
_entity_poly.pdbx_strand_id
1 'polypeptide(L)'
;MQKRSKTKDTWPGAWDSSCSGHVDSGEDYLTAAHRELDEELGYKADRELEMLFKLLPCEETGEEFIHVYRVYGNGPFRLNHDEIEIGEWMNIPNLLERIEFTPQRFSSAFRLIMVRLQALQLLPVSS
;
A
#
# COMPACT_ATOMS: atom_id res chain seq x y z
N MET A 1 4.30 -6.02 2.39
CA MET A 1 3.10 -6.02 1.52
C MET A 1 1.97 -6.74 2.22
N GLN A 2 0.73 -6.36 1.95
CA GLN A 2 -0.44 -7.03 2.49
C GLN A 2 -1.23 -7.76 1.40
N LYS A 3 -1.77 -8.93 1.75
CA LYS A 3 -2.81 -9.59 0.99
C LYS A 3 -4.14 -9.23 1.64
N ARG A 4 -4.99 -8.54 0.88
CA ARG A 4 -6.30 -8.05 1.35
C ARG A 4 -7.17 -9.21 1.81
N SER A 5 -7.94 -9.00 2.87
CA SER A 5 -8.92 -9.97 3.35
C SER A 5 -9.91 -10.34 2.24
N LYS A 6 -10.45 -11.55 2.31
CA LYS A 6 -11.47 -12.04 1.37
C LYS A 6 -12.82 -11.36 1.55
N THR A 7 -13.03 -10.67 2.66
CA THR A 7 -14.26 -9.96 3.00
C THR A 7 -14.30 -8.52 2.48
N LYS A 8 -13.22 -8.01 1.87
CA LYS A 8 -13.18 -6.65 1.32
C LYS A 8 -14.07 -6.54 0.08
N ASP A 9 -14.79 -5.43 -0.03
CA ASP A 9 -15.66 -5.13 -1.17
C ASP A 9 -14.88 -4.97 -2.48
N THR A 10 -13.66 -4.43 -2.39
CA THR A 10 -12.76 -4.21 -3.52
C THR A 10 -11.49 -5.04 -3.41
N TRP A 11 -11.14 -5.69 -4.51
CA TRP A 11 -9.94 -6.52 -4.65
C TRP A 11 -9.75 -7.58 -3.53
N PRO A 12 -10.79 -8.38 -3.19
CA PRO A 12 -10.66 -9.40 -2.14
C PRO A 12 -9.58 -10.42 -2.47
N GLY A 13 -8.68 -10.69 -1.52
CA GLY A 13 -7.59 -11.65 -1.69
C GLY A 13 -6.44 -11.19 -2.61
N ALA A 14 -6.48 -9.95 -3.12
CA ALA A 14 -5.40 -9.38 -3.92
C ALA A 14 -4.25 -8.88 -3.03
N TRP A 15 -3.04 -8.87 -3.60
CA TRP A 15 -1.87 -8.23 -3.01
C TRP A 15 -1.89 -6.72 -3.25
N ASP A 16 -1.50 -5.97 -2.23
CA ASP A 16 -1.42 -4.51 -2.25
C ASP A 16 -0.12 -4.04 -1.58
N SER A 17 0.04 -2.72 -1.51
CA SER A 17 0.96 -1.99 -0.67
C SER A 17 0.91 -2.44 0.81
N SER A 18 1.83 -1.96 1.64
CA SER A 18 1.88 -2.40 3.05
C SER A 18 0.64 -2.01 3.85
N CYS A 19 -0.01 -0.90 3.50
CA CYS A 19 -1.22 -0.39 4.11
C CYS A 19 -1.92 0.52 3.08
N SER A 20 -3.25 0.51 3.05
CA SER A 20 -4.05 1.34 2.14
C SER A 20 -5.42 1.64 2.75
N GLY A 21 -5.81 2.91 2.86
CA GLY A 21 -7.11 3.28 3.38
C GLY A 21 -7.58 4.64 2.91
N HIS A 22 -8.67 5.12 3.52
CA HIS A 22 -9.38 6.30 3.06
C HIS A 22 -9.20 7.47 4.04
N VAL A 23 -9.27 8.69 3.50
CA VAL A 23 -9.26 9.90 4.31
C VAL A 23 -10.68 10.18 4.78
N ASP A 24 -10.86 10.36 6.09
CA ASP A 24 -12.16 10.73 6.65
C ASP A 24 -12.51 12.20 6.42
N SER A 25 -13.80 12.55 6.55
CA SER A 25 -14.23 13.94 6.40
C SER A 25 -13.58 14.85 7.45
N GLY A 26 -12.83 15.85 6.99
CA GLY A 26 -12.08 16.77 7.87
C GLY A 26 -10.69 16.27 8.28
N GLU A 27 -10.30 15.07 7.86
CA GLU A 27 -8.96 14.51 8.03
C GLU A 27 -8.05 14.93 6.86
N ASP A 28 -6.76 15.06 7.11
CA ASP A 28 -5.77 15.20 6.05
C ASP A 28 -5.10 13.84 5.71
N TYR A 29 -4.53 13.73 4.52
CA TYR A 29 -3.95 12.48 4.03
C TYR A 29 -2.81 11.91 4.89
N LEU A 30 -2.00 12.77 5.53
CA LEU A 30 -0.89 12.29 6.36
C LEU A 30 -1.44 11.71 7.66
N THR A 31 -2.40 12.41 8.27
CA THR A 31 -3.13 11.92 9.45
C THR A 31 -3.82 10.58 9.17
N ALA A 32 -4.54 10.48 8.05
CA ALA A 32 -5.17 9.24 7.60
C ALA A 32 -4.14 8.11 7.42
N ALA A 33 -3.02 8.38 6.73
CA ALA A 33 -1.99 7.38 6.50
C ALA A 33 -1.35 6.85 7.80
N HIS A 34 -1.18 7.70 8.82
CA HIS A 34 -0.73 7.24 10.15
C HIS A 34 -1.79 6.41 10.87
N ARG A 35 -3.07 6.82 10.80
CA ARG A 35 -4.19 6.08 11.41
C ARG A 35 -4.33 4.70 10.79
N GLU A 36 -4.43 4.62 9.46
CA GLU A 36 -4.58 3.37 8.71
C GLU A 36 -3.40 2.42 8.95
N LEU A 37 -2.18 2.95 9.09
CA LEU A 37 -1.00 2.14 9.41
C LEU A 37 -1.11 1.48 10.79
N ASP A 38 -1.69 2.17 11.78
CA ASP A 38 -1.95 1.62 13.11
C ASP A 38 -3.16 0.67 13.10
N GLU A 39 -4.23 1.01 12.37
CA GLU A 39 -5.45 0.20 12.28
C GLU A 39 -5.25 -1.12 11.54
N GLU A 40 -4.53 -1.11 10.42
CA GLU A 40 -4.29 -2.30 9.58
C GLU A 40 -3.11 -3.14 10.09
N LEU A 41 -1.98 -2.50 10.44
CA LEU A 41 -0.74 -3.20 10.80
C LEU A 41 -0.41 -3.17 12.29
N GLY A 42 -1.16 -2.43 13.12
CA GLY A 42 -0.80 -2.19 14.52
C GLY A 42 0.54 -1.47 14.67
N TYR A 43 0.97 -0.72 13.65
CA TYR A 43 2.30 -0.14 13.57
C TYR A 43 2.28 1.38 13.68
N LYS A 44 2.92 1.88 14.73
CA LYS A 44 3.17 3.31 14.93
C LYS A 44 4.57 3.63 14.45
N ALA A 45 4.65 4.40 13.38
CA ALA A 45 5.93 4.85 12.85
C ALA A 45 6.62 5.81 13.83
N ASP A 46 7.88 5.54 14.17
CA ASP A 46 8.71 6.44 14.99
C ASP A 46 9.13 7.71 14.24
N ARG A 47 9.00 7.68 12.91
CA ARG A 47 9.37 8.76 11.99
C ARG A 47 8.17 9.16 11.15
N GLU A 48 8.18 10.41 10.72
CA GLU A 48 7.22 10.93 9.75
C GLU A 48 7.21 10.10 8.47
N LEU A 49 6.00 9.88 7.94
CA LEU A 49 5.80 9.27 6.64
C LEU A 49 6.29 10.22 5.54
N GLU A 50 7.18 9.72 4.68
CA GLU A 50 7.70 10.48 3.55
C GLU A 50 6.68 10.47 2.41
N MET A 51 6.10 11.63 2.09
CA MET A 51 5.24 11.76 0.92
C MET A 51 6.07 11.66 -0.37
N LEU A 52 5.74 10.69 -1.22
CA LEU A 52 6.45 10.44 -2.47
C LEU A 52 5.81 11.17 -3.64
N PHE A 53 4.52 10.91 -3.89
CA PHE A 53 3.77 11.50 -4.99
C PHE A 53 2.26 11.31 -4.80
N LYS A 54 1.49 11.91 -5.72
CA LYS A 54 0.03 11.80 -5.80
C LYS A 54 -0.39 11.18 -7.13
N LEU A 55 -1.50 10.46 -7.12
CA LEU A 55 -2.19 10.01 -8.32
C LEU A 55 -3.55 10.70 -8.41
N LEU A 56 -3.91 11.10 -9.63
CA LEU A 56 -5.22 11.63 -9.94
C LEU A 56 -6.22 10.47 -10.17
N PRO A 57 -7.52 10.71 -10.02
CA PRO A 57 -8.58 9.77 -10.36
C PRO A 57 -8.46 9.24 -11.78
N CYS A 58 -8.47 7.93 -11.90
CA CYS A 58 -8.67 7.19 -13.14
C CYS A 58 -9.23 5.80 -12.84
N GLU A 59 -9.55 5.04 -13.89
CA GLU A 59 -10.09 3.69 -13.75
C GLU A 59 -9.20 2.79 -12.87
N GLU A 60 -7.88 2.86 -13.03
CA GLU A 60 -6.94 2.06 -12.25
C GLU A 60 -6.92 2.43 -10.76
N THR A 61 -7.19 3.69 -10.41
CA THR A 61 -7.31 4.13 -9.00
C THR A 61 -8.71 3.97 -8.45
N GLY A 62 -9.65 3.39 -9.21
CA GLY A 62 -11.06 3.32 -8.80
C GLY A 62 -11.73 4.69 -8.72
N GLU A 63 -11.28 5.65 -9.54
CA GLU A 63 -11.71 7.05 -9.52
C GLU A 63 -11.34 7.80 -8.22
N GLU A 64 -10.30 7.35 -7.51
CA GLU A 64 -9.84 7.95 -6.26
C GLU A 64 -8.60 8.84 -6.45
N PHE A 65 -8.50 9.88 -5.61
CA PHE A 65 -7.26 10.62 -5.38
C PHE A 65 -6.39 9.84 -4.38
N ILE A 66 -5.16 9.51 -4.77
CA ILE A 66 -4.26 8.70 -3.91
C ILE A 66 -3.02 9.52 -3.57
N HIS A 67 -2.64 9.53 -2.30
CA HIS A 67 -1.32 9.98 -1.85
C HIS A 67 -0.48 8.76 -1.47
N VAL A 68 0.74 8.68 -2.00
CA VAL A 68 1.66 7.57 -1.73
C VAL A 68 2.72 8.02 -0.75
N TYR A 69 2.85 7.28 0.35
CA TYR A 69 3.82 7.53 1.41
C TYR A 69 4.81 6.37 1.55
N ARG A 70 5.98 6.66 2.11
CA ARG A 70 7.01 5.68 2.46
C ARG A 70 7.41 5.81 3.93
N VAL A 71 7.61 4.67 4.55
CA VAL A 71 8.16 4.55 5.90
C VAL A 71 8.97 3.28 6.01
N TYR A 72 9.98 3.28 6.89
CA TYR A 72 10.78 2.10 7.21
C TYR A 72 10.49 1.69 8.65
N GLY A 73 10.13 0.42 8.84
CA GLY A 73 9.77 -0.12 10.14
C GLY A 73 10.04 -1.62 10.21
N ASN A 74 10.45 -2.11 11.37
CA ASN A 74 10.72 -3.53 11.62
C ASN A 74 9.67 -4.17 12.55
N GLY A 75 8.55 -3.48 12.79
CA GLY A 75 7.51 -3.89 13.71
C GLY A 75 7.80 -3.49 15.17
N PRO A 76 7.13 -4.12 16.16
CA PRO A 76 6.23 -5.27 15.98
C PRO A 76 4.99 -4.92 15.15
N PHE A 77 4.56 -5.85 14.30
CA PHE A 77 3.31 -5.73 13.53
C PHE A 77 2.23 -6.61 14.17
N ARG A 78 1.00 -6.11 14.22
CA ARG A 78 -0.20 -6.81 14.66
C ARG A 78 -1.27 -6.59 13.61
N LEU A 79 -1.36 -7.54 12.67
CA LEU A 79 -2.26 -7.42 11.53
C LEU A 79 -3.72 -7.48 12.00
N ASN A 80 -4.52 -6.54 11.52
CA ASN A 80 -5.96 -6.62 11.63
C ASN A 80 -6.48 -7.59 10.56
N HIS A 81 -7.00 -8.74 11.01
CA HIS A 81 -7.44 -9.82 10.10
C HIS A 81 -8.77 -9.56 9.41
N ASP A 82 -9.53 -8.55 9.83
CA ASP A 82 -10.71 -8.11 9.09
C ASP A 82 -10.30 -7.41 7.78
N GLU A 83 -9.11 -6.77 7.79
CA GLU A 83 -8.53 -6.04 6.67
C GLU A 83 -7.51 -6.87 5.87
N ILE A 84 -6.69 -7.66 6.57
CA ILE A 84 -5.52 -8.34 6.01
C ILE A 84 -5.62 -9.86 6.22
N GLU A 85 -5.58 -10.61 5.11
CA GLU A 85 -5.43 -12.06 5.17
C GLU A 85 -4.02 -12.43 5.68
N ILE A 86 -2.98 -11.89 5.03
CA ILE A 86 -1.57 -12.20 5.30
C ILE A 86 -0.69 -10.96 5.01
N GLY A 87 0.32 -10.71 5.84
CA GLY A 87 1.43 -9.80 5.54
C GLY A 87 2.70 -10.56 5.17
N GLU A 88 3.37 -10.16 4.08
CA GLU A 88 4.64 -10.77 3.64
C GLU A 88 5.70 -9.73 3.30
N TRP A 89 6.95 -10.07 3.63
CA TRP A 89 8.14 -9.38 3.14
C TRP A 89 8.41 -9.83 1.71
N MET A 90 8.53 -8.87 0.79
CA MET A 90 8.84 -9.14 -0.60
C MET A 90 9.99 -8.25 -1.05
N ASN A 91 11.01 -8.87 -1.65
CA ASN A 91 12.07 -8.10 -2.28
C ASN A 91 11.56 -7.51 -3.61
N ILE A 92 12.11 -6.35 -3.98
CA ILE A 92 11.65 -5.60 -5.16
C ILE A 92 11.80 -6.39 -6.47
N PRO A 93 12.93 -7.07 -6.76
CA PRO A 93 13.04 -7.84 -8.00
C PRO A 93 11.95 -8.91 -8.16
N ASN A 94 11.68 -9.68 -7.10
CA ASN A 94 10.65 -10.72 -7.11
C ASN A 94 9.23 -10.13 -7.22
N LEU A 95 8.98 -8.99 -6.56
CA LEU A 95 7.72 -8.27 -6.69
C LEU A 95 7.45 -7.86 -8.14
N LEU A 96 8.45 -7.24 -8.80
CA LEU A 96 8.32 -6.80 -10.18
C LEU A 96 8.05 -7.98 -11.12
N GLU A 97 8.78 -9.09 -10.94
CA GLU A 97 8.56 -10.33 -11.68
C GLU A 97 7.12 -10.85 -11.50
N ARG A 98 6.62 -10.91 -10.26
CA ARG A 98 5.25 -11.38 -9.98
C ARG A 98 4.18 -10.49 -10.59
N ILE A 99 4.38 -9.17 -10.59
CA ILE A 99 3.45 -8.21 -11.21
C ILE A 99 3.41 -8.44 -12.73
N GLU A 100 4.55 -8.73 -13.35
CA GLU A 100 4.62 -9.01 -14.79
C GLU A 100 3.91 -10.33 -15.16
N PHE A 101 4.19 -11.42 -14.43
CA PHE A 101 3.64 -12.73 -14.75
C PHE A 101 2.20 -12.96 -14.26
N THR A 102 1.79 -12.31 -13.18
CA THR A 102 0.46 -12.51 -12.55
C THR A 102 -0.19 -11.20 -12.07
N PRO A 103 -0.38 -10.20 -12.95
CA PRO A 103 -0.86 -8.86 -12.58
C PRO A 103 -2.23 -8.87 -11.88
N GLN A 104 -3.11 -9.81 -12.23
CA GLN A 104 -4.44 -9.98 -11.65
C GLN A 104 -4.44 -10.36 -10.17
N ARG A 105 -3.29 -10.79 -9.63
CA ARG A 105 -3.14 -11.07 -8.20
C ARG A 105 -2.93 -9.81 -7.36
N PHE A 106 -2.74 -8.65 -7.99
CA PHE A 106 -2.49 -7.38 -7.34
C PHE A 106 -3.66 -6.43 -7.55
N SER A 107 -3.86 -5.45 -6.66
CA SER A 107 -4.84 -4.39 -6.90
C SER A 107 -4.41 -3.50 -8.08
N SER A 108 -5.37 -2.91 -8.80
CA SER A 108 -5.08 -2.03 -9.94
C SER A 108 -4.28 -0.80 -9.53
N ALA A 109 -4.68 -0.15 -8.43
CA ALA A 109 -3.99 1.02 -7.90
C ALA A 109 -2.54 0.68 -7.56
N PHE A 110 -2.30 -0.47 -6.92
CA PHE A 110 -0.95 -0.91 -6.58
C PHE A 110 -0.07 -1.13 -7.82
N ARG A 111 -0.60 -1.75 -8.88
CA ARG A 111 0.15 -1.90 -10.14
C ARG A 111 0.54 -0.53 -10.72
N LEU A 112 -0.38 0.44 -10.72
CA LEU A 112 -0.10 1.80 -11.18
C LEU A 112 0.96 2.49 -10.31
N ILE A 113 0.88 2.34 -8.98
CA ILE A 113 1.88 2.86 -8.02
C ILE A 113 3.26 2.30 -8.35
N MET A 114 3.38 1.00 -8.63
CA MET A 114 4.67 0.37 -8.97
C MET A 114 5.27 0.91 -10.27
N VAL A 115 4.46 1.10 -11.31
CA VAL A 115 4.90 1.76 -12.56
C VAL A 115 5.42 3.17 -12.28
N ARG A 116 4.73 3.92 -11.42
CA ARG A 116 5.12 5.30 -11.06
C ARG A 116 6.39 5.35 -10.22
N LEU A 117 6.55 4.44 -9.25
CA LEU A 117 7.78 4.28 -8.47
C LEU A 117 8.98 4.00 -9.38
N GLN A 118 8.82 3.12 -10.38
CA GLN A 118 9.87 2.84 -11.36
C GLN A 118 10.21 4.07 -12.21
N ALA A 119 9.20 4.73 -12.77
CA ALA A 119 9.39 5.91 -13.62
C ALA A 119 10.09 7.08 -12.89
N LEU A 120 9.80 7.24 -11.59
CA LEU A 120 10.38 8.27 -10.75
C LEU A 120 11.69 7.84 -10.06
N GLN A 121 12.14 6.60 -10.27
CA GLN A 121 13.34 6.03 -9.61
C GLN A 121 13.25 6.08 -8.08
N LEU A 122 12.05 5.85 -7.54
CA LEU A 122 11.73 5.90 -6.10
C LEU A 122 11.61 4.51 -5.44
N LEU A 123 11.89 3.43 -6.18
CA LEU A 123 11.97 2.10 -5.59
C LEU A 123 13.03 2.08 -4.47
N PRO A 124 12.74 1.42 -3.34
CA PRO A 124 13.70 1.34 -2.25
C PRO A 124 14.94 0.58 -2.71
N VAL A 125 16.12 1.12 -2.39
CA VAL A 125 17.40 0.47 -2.66
C VAL A 125 17.56 -0.65 -1.63
N SER A 126 17.92 -1.86 -2.07
CA SER A 126 18.23 -2.95 -1.15
C SER A 126 19.40 -2.54 -0.26
N SER A 127 19.15 -2.39 1.04
CA SER A 127 20.18 -2.26 2.08
C SER A 127 20.91 -3.57 2.30
#